data_AF-A0A9P1EX13-F1
#
_entry.id   AF-A0A9P1EX13-F1
#
_cell.length_a   1.000
_cell.length_b   1.000
_cell.length_c   1.000
_cell.angle_alpha   90.00
_cell.angle_beta   90.00
_cell.angle_gamma   90.00
#
_symmetry.space_group_name_H-M   'P 1'
#
loop_
_entity.id
_entity.type
_entity.pdbx_description
1 polymer ?
#
loop_
_entity_poly.entity_id
_entity_poly.type
_entity_poly.pdbx_seq_one_letter_code
_entity_poly.pdbx_strand_id
1 'polypeptide(L)'
;MTDMLLRILFLLGTLFKIMRCEYSELMNQKIGVRVEVLNLIYENETTITSTGHPRCRLTLHKSGWDRDTCSSPQFKLNDTLSWSTRVCYKWVCDTNKYAMRVESCWIGTPKMPVFIVRDDGCTIEKAILTSPVYTSFNRAAAIGWMAVRQKNMKYMHVGCTIRLCHLCDPACQEITPPRTCNDSRADDYEAMWNSSSRVRNLCFPAPSTTGNPAGTFYSVMVGTLLQLFGRDLLMLTRLTREDLLDSFDLQKLVTQPHRVNMDLLTFIAWIGIVGFVYLLSLLALKFTTIRVLIVTLAFLPIALMLAFFIFRIPQLTNEAHKTAFFTTWKVGGHRGSAHGDIPENSLEAFSAVKSEGGQLAEMDIQITKDGVPVICHDSNVARVTGVDKDISSMTVDEFRELRYLGTNISLPTFAEAVAHCVANDIMMIWDVKNVDESLLTQFVTQIRVNNIYSKVLVSGFNPIDVYLVKLADPKILTGFTWRSWELSTTDEDATIARFTGALNALANVLDILAFGLARSLIIPKFLGSDMIFYHVNDISRYLKTDAAANNIYLAGWTSNNAAEQVWLRDYLNVPFLTDDVSLVPQ
;
A
#
# COMPACT_ATOMS: atom_id res chain seq x y z
N MET A 1 12.03 -31.56 20.26
CA MET A 1 11.63 -30.27 19.65
C MET A 1 12.69 -29.69 18.72
N THR A 2 13.99 -29.83 19.03
CA THR A 2 15.12 -29.28 18.24
C THR A 2 15.35 -29.98 16.89
N ASP A 3 15.20 -31.30 16.80
CA ASP A 3 15.42 -32.06 15.55
C ASP A 3 14.33 -31.82 14.49
N MET A 4 13.09 -31.58 14.92
CA MET A 4 11.97 -31.25 14.03
C MET A 4 12.12 -29.84 13.42
N LEU A 5 12.57 -28.88 14.21
CA LEU A 5 12.87 -27.50 13.77
C LEU A 5 14.05 -27.45 12.80
N LEU A 6 15.10 -28.23 13.04
CA LEU A 6 16.27 -28.30 12.16
C LEU A 6 15.91 -28.90 10.79
N ARG A 7 15.07 -29.93 10.76
CA ARG A 7 14.57 -30.54 9.52
C ARG A 7 13.66 -29.60 8.73
N ILE A 8 12.81 -28.82 9.41
CA ILE A 8 11.97 -27.80 8.76
C ILE A 8 12.84 -26.67 8.18
N LEU A 9 13.87 -26.21 8.90
CA LEU A 9 14.81 -25.18 8.44
C LEU A 9 15.66 -25.65 7.24
N PHE A 10 16.08 -26.93 7.20
CA PHE A 10 16.81 -27.50 6.07
C PHE A 10 15.94 -27.64 4.81
N LEU A 11 14.67 -28.04 4.99
CA LEU A 11 13.66 -28.07 3.94
C LEU A 11 13.37 -26.65 3.39
N LEU A 12 13.28 -25.65 4.26
CA LEU A 12 13.10 -24.25 3.85
C LEU A 12 14.34 -23.71 3.11
N GLY A 13 15.55 -23.94 3.61
CA GLY A 13 16.78 -23.48 2.96
C GLY A 13 17.00 -24.08 1.56
N THR A 14 16.61 -25.34 1.35
CA THR A 14 16.61 -25.96 0.01
C THR A 14 15.51 -25.41 -0.90
N LEU A 15 14.32 -25.07 -0.37
CA LEU A 15 13.27 -24.36 -1.09
C LEU A 15 13.68 -22.95 -1.54
N PHE A 16 14.46 -22.22 -0.74
CA PHE A 16 14.89 -20.84 -1.05
C PHE A 16 15.93 -20.74 -2.18
N LYS A 17 16.87 -21.69 -2.27
CA LYS A 17 17.86 -21.73 -3.36
C LYS A 17 17.22 -22.07 -4.71
N ILE A 18 16.12 -22.82 -4.66
CA ILE A 18 15.28 -23.14 -5.82
C ILE A 18 14.54 -21.87 -6.31
N MET A 19 13.97 -21.06 -5.40
CA MET A 19 13.20 -19.85 -5.79
C MET A 19 13.99 -18.74 -6.51
N ARG A 20 15.27 -18.51 -6.18
CA ARG A 20 16.07 -17.41 -6.75
C ARG A 20 16.47 -17.67 -8.21
N CYS A 21 16.81 -18.91 -8.57
CA CYS A 21 17.03 -19.29 -9.98
C CYS A 21 15.72 -19.24 -10.78
N GLU A 22 14.61 -19.63 -10.17
CA GLU A 22 13.33 -19.70 -10.85
C GLU A 22 12.73 -18.32 -11.19
N TYR A 23 13.01 -17.28 -10.41
CA TYR A 23 12.49 -15.94 -10.72
C TYR A 23 13.13 -15.35 -11.99
N SER A 24 14.45 -15.47 -12.14
CA SER A 24 15.16 -15.02 -13.36
C SER A 24 14.75 -15.83 -14.59
N GLU A 25 14.58 -17.14 -14.43
CA GLU A 25 14.00 -17.99 -15.49
C GLU A 25 12.57 -17.55 -15.83
N LEU A 26 11.74 -17.23 -14.83
CA LEU A 26 10.35 -16.77 -15.03
C LEU A 26 10.25 -15.44 -15.80
N MET A 27 11.21 -14.53 -15.63
CA MET A 27 11.24 -13.25 -16.35
C MET A 27 11.62 -13.43 -17.83
N ASN A 28 12.52 -14.36 -18.13
CA ASN A 28 13.01 -14.60 -19.49
C ASN A 28 12.19 -15.66 -20.26
N GLN A 29 11.35 -16.44 -19.59
CA GLN A 29 10.54 -17.48 -20.21
C GLN A 29 9.53 -16.89 -21.22
N LYS A 30 9.29 -17.57 -22.33
CA LYS A 30 8.17 -17.26 -23.22
C LYS A 30 7.06 -18.28 -22.96
N ILE A 31 5.82 -17.82 -22.76
CA ILE A 31 4.68 -18.70 -22.44
C ILE A 31 3.60 -18.58 -23.51
N GLY A 32 2.85 -19.66 -23.73
CA GLY A 32 1.69 -19.65 -24.64
C GLY A 32 0.45 -19.01 -23.99
N VAL A 33 -0.65 -18.95 -24.74
CA VAL A 33 -1.94 -18.39 -24.26
C VAL A 33 -3.03 -19.44 -24.36
N ARG A 34 -3.86 -19.52 -23.32
CA ARG A 34 -5.12 -20.28 -23.34
C ARG A 34 -6.24 -19.40 -22.80
N VAL A 35 -7.31 -19.28 -23.57
CA VAL A 35 -8.52 -18.56 -23.14
C VAL A 35 -9.54 -19.62 -22.77
N GLU A 36 -10.02 -19.57 -21.52
CA GLU A 36 -11.10 -20.45 -21.05
C GLU A 36 -12.44 -20.06 -21.67
N VAL A 37 -13.39 -21.00 -21.65
CA VAL A 37 -14.77 -20.69 -22.03
C VAL A 37 -15.32 -19.66 -21.06
N LEU A 38 -15.97 -18.62 -21.58
CA LEU A 38 -16.54 -17.55 -20.78
C LEU A 38 -17.68 -18.07 -19.91
N ASN A 39 -17.66 -17.73 -18.62
CA ASN A 39 -18.76 -18.00 -17.71
C ASN A 39 -19.86 -16.95 -17.93
N LEU A 40 -21.12 -17.37 -18.11
CA LEU A 40 -22.23 -16.46 -18.41
C LEU A 40 -23.19 -16.40 -17.23
N ILE A 41 -23.45 -15.20 -16.73
CA ILE A 41 -24.46 -14.94 -15.69
C ILE A 41 -25.62 -14.17 -16.34
N TYR A 42 -26.86 -14.54 -16.01
CA TYR A 42 -28.07 -13.85 -16.47
C TYR A 42 -28.78 -13.20 -15.28
N GLU A 43 -29.21 -11.95 -15.43
CA GLU A 43 -29.86 -11.20 -14.34
C GLU A 43 -31.21 -11.80 -13.91
N ASN A 44 -31.93 -12.43 -14.85
CA ASN A 44 -33.22 -13.08 -14.61
C ASN A 44 -33.27 -14.46 -15.30
N GLU A 45 -33.15 -15.55 -14.53
CA GLU A 45 -33.14 -16.94 -15.06
C GLU A 45 -34.48 -17.39 -15.66
N THR A 46 -35.59 -16.71 -15.34
CA THR A 46 -36.96 -17.15 -15.63
C THR A 46 -37.41 -17.01 -17.09
N THR A 47 -36.61 -16.38 -17.97
CA THR A 47 -36.96 -16.16 -19.40
C THR A 47 -36.19 -17.04 -20.38
N ILE A 48 -35.37 -17.99 -19.91
CA ILE A 48 -34.31 -18.62 -20.71
C ILE A 48 -34.75 -19.89 -21.48
N THR A 49 -35.96 -20.42 -21.26
CA THR A 49 -36.32 -21.78 -21.71
C THR A 49 -36.79 -21.93 -23.16
N SER A 50 -36.64 -20.95 -24.07
CA SER A 50 -37.09 -21.14 -25.47
C SER A 50 -36.19 -20.57 -26.58
N THR A 51 -35.12 -19.83 -26.28
CA THR A 51 -34.18 -19.36 -27.31
C THR A 51 -32.75 -19.58 -26.86
N GLY A 52 -31.98 -20.32 -27.66
CA GLY A 52 -30.64 -20.78 -27.31
C GLY A 52 -29.72 -19.70 -26.73
N HIS A 53 -28.88 -20.11 -25.77
CA HIS A 53 -27.95 -19.25 -25.06
C HIS A 53 -27.00 -18.51 -26.04
N PRO A 54 -26.83 -17.18 -25.91
CA PRO A 54 -25.89 -16.41 -26.73
C PRO A 54 -24.46 -16.91 -26.53
N ARG A 55 -23.70 -17.02 -27.64
CA ARG A 55 -22.31 -17.42 -27.57
C ARG A 55 -21.41 -16.21 -27.40
N CYS A 56 -20.73 -16.12 -26.26
CA CYS A 56 -19.71 -15.12 -26.02
C CYS A 56 -18.32 -15.73 -26.18
N ARG A 57 -17.39 -14.95 -26.74
CA ARG A 57 -15.98 -15.32 -26.86
C ARG A 57 -15.05 -14.17 -26.49
N LEU A 58 -13.92 -14.52 -25.89
CA LEU A 58 -12.79 -13.64 -25.65
C LEU A 58 -11.67 -13.99 -26.64
N THR A 59 -11.15 -12.99 -27.34
CA THR A 59 -9.98 -13.13 -28.21
C THR A 59 -8.87 -12.20 -27.75
N LEU A 60 -7.65 -12.72 -27.70
CA LEU A 60 -6.46 -11.93 -27.34
C LEU A 60 -5.66 -11.57 -28.59
N HIS A 61 -5.20 -10.33 -28.66
CA HIS A 61 -4.49 -9.75 -29.80
C HIS A 61 -3.22 -9.04 -29.32
N LYS A 62 -2.17 -9.01 -30.14
CA LYS A 62 -0.99 -8.20 -29.83
C LYS A 62 -1.34 -6.72 -30.01
N SER A 63 -0.98 -5.85 -29.07
CA SER A 63 -1.19 -4.41 -29.19
C SER A 63 0.13 -3.67 -29.43
N GLY A 64 0.11 -2.66 -30.30
CA GLY A 64 1.25 -1.78 -30.56
C GLY A 64 1.38 -0.66 -29.54
N TRP A 65 2.30 0.26 -29.80
CA TRP A 65 2.44 1.51 -29.02
C TRP A 65 1.31 2.52 -29.31
N ASP A 66 0.67 2.40 -30.47
CA ASP A 66 -0.45 3.23 -30.86
C ASP A 66 -1.69 2.92 -30.01
N ARG A 67 -2.40 3.96 -29.58
CA ARG A 67 -3.61 3.81 -28.77
C ARG A 67 -4.75 3.39 -29.72
N ASP A 68 -5.54 2.42 -29.28
CA ASP A 68 -6.93 2.22 -29.73
C ASP A 68 -7.25 1.24 -30.86
N THR A 69 -6.34 0.39 -31.37
CA THR A 69 -6.82 -0.67 -32.28
C THR A 69 -6.31 -2.07 -31.97
N CYS A 70 -7.23 -2.92 -31.51
CA CYS A 70 -7.08 -4.38 -31.42
C CYS A 70 -7.11 -5.04 -32.81
N SER A 71 -6.33 -4.48 -33.74
CA SER A 71 -6.32 -4.78 -35.18
C SER A 71 -5.38 -5.93 -35.54
N SER A 72 -4.40 -6.23 -34.67
CA SER A 72 -3.49 -7.35 -34.89
C SER A 72 -4.26 -8.67 -34.96
N PRO A 73 -3.74 -9.68 -35.68
CA PRO A 73 -4.34 -11.01 -35.67
C PRO A 73 -4.43 -11.58 -34.25
N GLN A 74 -5.45 -12.40 -34.02
CA GLN A 74 -5.63 -13.12 -32.76
C GLN A 74 -4.42 -14.04 -32.52
N PHE A 75 -3.97 -14.15 -31.26
CA PHE A 75 -2.95 -15.11 -30.87
C PHE A 75 -3.36 -16.54 -31.25
N LYS A 76 -2.47 -17.22 -31.97
CA LYS A 76 -2.57 -18.63 -32.32
C LYS A 76 -2.00 -19.50 -31.20
N LEU A 77 -2.34 -20.79 -31.20
CA LEU A 77 -1.94 -21.75 -30.16
C LEU A 77 -0.41 -21.86 -29.98
N ASN A 78 0.36 -21.56 -31.03
CA ASN A 78 1.83 -21.62 -31.06
C ASN A 78 2.50 -20.26 -30.78
N ASP A 79 1.73 -19.19 -30.64
CA ASP A 79 2.29 -17.88 -30.35
C ASP A 79 2.71 -17.82 -28.88
N THR A 80 3.82 -17.14 -28.62
CA THR A 80 4.37 -17.01 -27.27
C THR A 80 4.50 -15.54 -26.87
N LEU A 81 4.36 -15.30 -25.58
CA LEU A 81 4.34 -13.97 -24.98
C LEU A 81 5.52 -13.76 -24.04
N SER A 82 6.14 -12.59 -24.14
CA SER A 82 7.14 -12.06 -23.20
C SER A 82 6.49 -11.07 -22.23
N TRP A 83 7.16 -10.77 -21.11
CA TRP A 83 6.75 -9.73 -20.15
C TRP A 83 6.52 -8.36 -20.80
N SER A 84 7.31 -8.02 -21.81
CA SER A 84 7.20 -6.77 -22.56
C SER A 84 6.09 -6.75 -23.62
N THR A 85 5.28 -7.82 -23.73
CA THR A 85 4.21 -7.85 -24.73
C THR A 85 2.94 -7.20 -24.20
N ARG A 86 2.44 -6.19 -24.93
CA ARG A 86 1.13 -5.59 -24.70
C ARG A 86 0.03 -6.42 -25.37
N VAL A 87 -1.04 -6.71 -24.63
CA VAL A 87 -2.14 -7.57 -25.06
C VAL A 87 -3.43 -6.78 -25.08
N CYS A 88 -4.18 -6.86 -26.17
CA CYS A 88 -5.58 -6.45 -26.22
C CYS A 88 -6.50 -7.64 -25.96
N TYR A 89 -7.43 -7.46 -25.04
CA TYR A 89 -8.53 -8.35 -24.71
C TYR A 89 -9.78 -7.87 -25.42
N LYS A 90 -10.41 -8.73 -26.22
CA LYS A 90 -11.60 -8.39 -27.02
C LYS A 90 -12.73 -9.37 -26.73
N TRP A 91 -13.84 -8.87 -26.20
CA TRP A 91 -15.03 -9.66 -25.88
C TRP A 91 -16.11 -9.41 -26.94
N VAL A 92 -16.73 -10.49 -27.42
CA VAL A 92 -17.83 -10.44 -28.40
C VAL A 92 -18.89 -11.47 -28.04
N CYS A 93 -20.13 -11.04 -27.88
CA CYS A 93 -21.29 -11.93 -27.75
C CYS A 93 -22.18 -11.90 -29.01
N ASP A 94 -22.57 -13.07 -29.48
CA ASP A 94 -23.54 -13.19 -30.56
C ASP A 94 -24.96 -13.11 -30.00
N THR A 95 -25.47 -11.88 -29.90
CA THR A 95 -26.82 -11.61 -29.41
C THR A 95 -27.36 -10.29 -29.94
N ASN A 96 -28.65 -10.31 -30.29
CA ASN A 96 -29.43 -9.12 -30.60
C ASN A 96 -30.33 -8.64 -29.42
N LYS A 97 -30.50 -9.44 -28.36
CA LYS A 97 -31.45 -9.19 -27.26
C LYS A 97 -30.81 -8.74 -25.94
N TYR A 98 -29.54 -9.08 -25.71
CA TYR A 98 -28.88 -8.83 -24.44
C TYR A 98 -27.77 -7.77 -24.57
N ALA A 99 -27.62 -6.97 -23.51
CA ALA A 99 -26.44 -6.16 -23.25
C ALA A 99 -25.44 -6.98 -22.42
N MET A 100 -24.16 -6.81 -22.75
CA MET A 100 -23.04 -7.51 -22.16
C MET A 100 -22.26 -6.58 -21.24
N ARG A 101 -21.97 -7.04 -20.03
CA ARG A 101 -20.96 -6.47 -19.15
C ARG A 101 -19.90 -7.52 -18.84
N VAL A 102 -18.63 -7.15 -18.98
CA VAL A 102 -17.51 -7.92 -18.43
C VAL A 102 -17.58 -7.78 -16.91
N GLU A 103 -18.03 -8.83 -16.24
CA GLU A 103 -18.29 -8.82 -14.80
C GLU A 103 -16.99 -8.97 -14.02
N SER A 104 -16.12 -9.89 -14.43
CA SER A 104 -14.81 -10.08 -13.81
C SER A 104 -13.91 -10.89 -14.73
N CYS A 105 -12.59 -10.71 -14.58
CA CYS A 105 -11.59 -11.46 -15.32
C CYS A 105 -10.41 -11.80 -14.42
N TRP A 106 -9.79 -12.95 -14.65
CA TRP A 106 -8.62 -13.41 -13.92
C TRP A 106 -7.60 -14.08 -14.82
N ILE A 107 -6.35 -14.06 -14.37
CA ILE A 107 -5.20 -14.74 -14.97
C ILE A 107 -4.65 -15.73 -13.93
N GLY A 108 -4.28 -16.94 -14.35
CA GLY A 108 -3.68 -17.93 -13.44
C GLY A 108 -4.35 -19.29 -13.58
N THR A 109 -4.69 -19.96 -12.49
CA THR A 109 -5.49 -21.20 -12.54
C THR A 109 -6.81 -20.98 -11.82
N PRO A 110 -7.87 -21.78 -12.09
CA PRO A 110 -9.11 -21.69 -11.33
C PRO A 110 -8.93 -21.86 -9.81
N LYS A 111 -7.85 -22.51 -9.37
CA LYS A 111 -7.52 -22.70 -7.94
C LYS A 111 -6.67 -21.56 -7.34
N MET A 112 -6.02 -20.76 -8.19
CA MET A 112 -5.22 -19.59 -7.79
C MET A 112 -5.39 -18.46 -8.82
N PRO A 113 -6.57 -17.81 -8.87
CA PRO A 113 -6.85 -16.73 -9.81
C PRO A 113 -6.27 -15.41 -9.31
N VAL A 114 -5.61 -14.66 -10.21
CA VAL A 114 -5.26 -13.25 -10.00
C VAL A 114 -6.25 -12.43 -10.81
N PHE A 115 -7.17 -11.74 -10.14
CA PHE A 115 -8.16 -10.92 -10.81
C PHE A 115 -7.49 -9.70 -11.48
N ILE A 116 -7.99 -9.33 -12.65
CA ILE A 116 -7.54 -8.18 -13.44
C ILE A 116 -8.68 -7.20 -13.77
N VAL A 117 -9.93 -7.68 -13.63
CA VAL A 117 -11.17 -6.88 -13.66
C VAL A 117 -11.98 -7.29 -12.43
N ARG A 118 -12.38 -6.30 -11.63
CA ARG A 118 -13.22 -6.47 -10.43
C ARG A 118 -14.66 -6.79 -10.82
N ASP A 119 -15.44 -7.25 -9.85
CA ASP A 119 -16.89 -7.50 -9.94
C ASP A 119 -17.72 -6.27 -10.34
N ASP A 120 -17.22 -5.05 -10.08
CA ASP A 120 -17.80 -3.80 -10.58
C ASP A 120 -17.62 -3.57 -12.10
N GLY A 121 -16.90 -4.47 -12.80
CA GLY A 121 -16.62 -4.37 -14.24
C GLY A 121 -15.49 -3.40 -14.61
N CYS A 122 -14.83 -2.79 -13.62
CA CYS A 122 -13.67 -1.92 -13.83
C CYS A 122 -12.36 -2.69 -13.59
N THR A 123 -11.26 -2.18 -14.16
CA THR A 123 -9.94 -2.77 -13.90
C THR A 123 -9.49 -2.58 -12.45
N ILE A 124 -8.69 -3.53 -11.94
CA ILE A 124 -8.01 -3.38 -10.64
C ILE A 124 -6.90 -2.34 -10.72
N GLU A 125 -6.11 -2.35 -11.79
CA GLU A 125 -4.94 -1.49 -11.95
C GLU A 125 -4.72 -1.17 -13.44
N LYS A 126 -4.71 0.13 -13.76
CA LYS A 126 -4.57 0.65 -15.12
C LYS A 126 -3.23 0.30 -15.75
N ALA A 127 -2.18 0.14 -14.94
CA ALA A 127 -0.88 -0.31 -15.40
C ALA A 127 -0.90 -1.78 -15.91
N ILE A 128 -1.83 -2.60 -15.40
CA ILE A 128 -1.97 -4.01 -15.80
C ILE A 128 -2.93 -4.14 -16.99
N LEU A 129 -4.11 -3.54 -16.90
CA LEU A 129 -5.15 -3.59 -17.93
C LEU A 129 -5.98 -2.30 -17.84
N THR A 130 -6.37 -1.70 -18.95
CA THR A 130 -7.36 -0.61 -18.92
C THR A 130 -8.75 -1.16 -18.62
N SER A 131 -9.65 -0.38 -18.02
CA SER A 131 -11.06 -0.82 -17.91
C SER A 131 -11.65 -1.17 -19.28
N PRO A 132 -12.52 -2.21 -19.37
CA PRO A 132 -13.18 -2.57 -20.61
C PRO A 132 -13.99 -1.39 -21.19
N VAL A 133 -13.66 -1.01 -22.42
CA VAL A 133 -14.37 0.03 -23.19
C VAL A 133 -15.35 -0.64 -24.13
N TYR A 134 -16.60 -0.19 -24.12
CA TYR A 134 -17.71 -0.81 -24.85
C TYR A 134 -17.99 -0.02 -26.14
N THR A 135 -17.81 -0.68 -27.28
CA THR A 135 -18.11 -0.08 -28.60
C THR A 135 -19.56 -0.32 -29.02
N SER A 136 -20.23 -1.30 -28.41
CA SER A 136 -21.65 -1.63 -28.59
C SER A 136 -22.11 -2.54 -27.46
N PHE A 137 -23.42 -2.78 -27.34
CA PHE A 137 -24.01 -3.64 -26.30
C PHE A 137 -23.44 -5.06 -26.23
N ASN A 138 -22.78 -5.55 -27.28
CA ASN A 138 -22.24 -6.91 -27.34
C ASN A 138 -20.74 -6.97 -27.66
N ARG A 139 -20.01 -5.85 -27.57
CA ARG A 139 -18.57 -5.78 -27.86
C ARG A 139 -17.84 -4.87 -26.88
N ALA A 140 -16.80 -5.40 -26.26
CA ALA A 140 -15.90 -4.65 -25.38
C ALA A 140 -14.44 -4.94 -25.70
N ALA A 141 -13.54 -4.01 -25.39
CA ALA A 141 -12.10 -4.20 -25.51
C ALA A 141 -11.33 -3.53 -24.37
N ALA A 142 -10.19 -4.11 -23.99
CA ALA A 142 -9.27 -3.57 -23.00
C ALA A 142 -7.82 -3.84 -23.43
N ILE A 143 -6.89 -2.96 -23.06
CA ILE A 143 -5.47 -3.08 -23.44
C ILE A 143 -4.62 -3.06 -22.17
N GLY A 144 -3.67 -3.98 -22.07
CA GLY A 144 -2.87 -4.17 -20.86
C GLY A 144 -1.48 -4.73 -21.13
N TRP A 145 -0.59 -4.59 -20.14
CA TRP A 145 0.70 -5.28 -20.12
C TRP A 145 0.55 -6.68 -19.53
N MET A 146 1.39 -7.61 -19.97
CA MET A 146 1.48 -8.92 -19.33
C MET A 146 2.19 -8.80 -17.97
N ALA A 147 1.43 -8.49 -16.92
CA ALA A 147 1.98 -8.24 -15.58
C ALA A 147 1.94 -9.46 -14.63
N VAL A 148 1.26 -10.55 -15.01
CA VAL A 148 1.02 -11.69 -14.10
C VAL A 148 1.65 -12.96 -14.67
N ARG A 149 2.66 -13.50 -13.96
CA ARG A 149 3.23 -14.82 -14.23
C ARG A 149 3.31 -15.69 -12.98
N GLN A 150 2.93 -16.95 -13.15
CA GLN A 150 3.06 -17.98 -12.15
C GLN A 150 4.17 -18.94 -12.57
N LYS A 151 5.01 -19.34 -11.61
CA LYS A 151 6.10 -20.28 -11.80
C LYS A 151 5.58 -21.62 -12.35
N ASN A 152 6.31 -22.23 -13.29
CA ASN A 152 5.99 -23.51 -13.95
C ASN A 152 4.75 -23.53 -14.86
N MET A 153 4.15 -22.37 -15.18
CA MET A 153 3.02 -22.30 -16.11
C MET A 153 3.51 -22.12 -17.55
N LYS A 154 3.26 -23.12 -18.40
CA LYS A 154 3.58 -23.07 -19.85
C LYS A 154 2.60 -22.19 -20.65
N TYR A 155 1.43 -21.92 -20.09
CA TYR A 155 0.37 -21.14 -20.71
C TYR A 155 -0.20 -20.13 -19.72
N MET A 156 -0.45 -18.91 -20.17
CA MET A 156 -1.30 -17.95 -19.50
C MET A 156 -2.76 -18.36 -19.72
N HIS A 157 -3.44 -18.81 -18.66
CA HIS A 157 -4.88 -19.06 -18.71
C HIS A 157 -5.62 -17.80 -18.31
N VAL A 158 -6.59 -17.42 -19.13
CA VAL A 158 -7.46 -16.27 -18.89
C VAL A 158 -8.88 -16.77 -18.80
N GLY A 159 -9.52 -16.52 -17.65
CA GLY A 159 -10.94 -16.76 -17.44
C GLY A 159 -11.67 -15.43 -17.22
N CYS A 160 -12.87 -15.31 -17.76
CA CYS A 160 -13.72 -14.15 -17.54
C CYS A 160 -15.17 -14.59 -17.35
N THR A 161 -15.86 -13.82 -16.53
CA THR A 161 -17.30 -13.91 -16.32
C THR A 161 -17.96 -12.73 -17.02
N ILE A 162 -19.00 -13.03 -17.78
CA ILE A 162 -19.78 -12.06 -18.53
C ILE A 162 -21.20 -12.06 -17.97
N ARG A 163 -21.68 -10.89 -17.57
CA ARG A 163 -23.06 -10.66 -17.21
C ARG A 163 -23.83 -10.27 -18.48
N LEU A 164 -24.92 -10.99 -18.74
CA LEU A 164 -25.84 -10.72 -19.82
C LEU A 164 -27.18 -10.30 -19.23
N CYS A 165 -27.65 -9.15 -19.67
CA CYS A 165 -28.90 -8.59 -19.19
C CYS A 165 -29.76 -8.16 -20.39
N HIS A 166 -31.09 -8.33 -20.28
CA HIS A 166 -31.99 -8.11 -21.41
C HIS A 166 -32.13 -6.61 -21.71
N LEU A 167 -32.04 -6.21 -22.98
CA LEU A 167 -32.05 -4.79 -23.39
C LEU A 167 -33.31 -4.01 -22.98
N CYS A 168 -34.40 -4.71 -22.69
CA CYS A 168 -35.67 -4.09 -22.27
C CYS A 168 -35.86 -4.01 -20.76
N ASP A 169 -34.92 -4.54 -19.97
CA ASP A 169 -34.94 -4.42 -18.53
C ASP A 169 -34.40 -3.04 -18.13
N PRO A 170 -35.15 -2.19 -17.40
CA PRO A 170 -34.67 -0.89 -16.95
C PRO A 170 -33.40 -0.97 -16.09
N ALA A 171 -33.25 -2.02 -15.28
CA ALA A 171 -32.06 -2.21 -14.45
C ALA A 171 -30.79 -2.43 -15.30
N CYS A 172 -30.96 -2.93 -16.54
CA CYS A 172 -29.88 -3.17 -17.48
C CYS A 172 -29.09 -1.92 -17.84
N GLN A 173 -29.80 -0.80 -17.99
CA GLN A 173 -29.23 0.48 -18.37
C GLN A 173 -28.34 1.07 -17.27
N GLU A 174 -28.61 0.73 -16.01
CA GLU A 174 -27.85 1.22 -14.86
C GLU A 174 -26.56 0.42 -14.65
N ILE A 175 -26.58 -0.88 -14.98
CA ILE A 175 -25.45 -1.79 -14.72
C ILE A 175 -24.54 -2.01 -15.94
N THR A 176 -24.98 -1.70 -17.17
CA THR A 176 -24.22 -1.94 -18.42
C THR A 176 -24.27 -0.72 -19.35
N PRO A 177 -23.12 -0.21 -19.85
CA PRO A 177 -21.76 -0.40 -19.38
C PRO A 177 -21.55 0.14 -17.93
N PRO A 178 -20.51 -0.31 -17.20
CA PRO A 178 -20.24 0.19 -15.86
C PRO A 178 -19.93 1.71 -15.88
N ARG A 179 -20.76 2.51 -15.21
CA ARG A 179 -20.72 3.99 -15.25
C ARG A 179 -19.66 4.63 -14.33
N THR A 180 -18.99 3.83 -13.50
CA THR A 180 -18.15 4.30 -12.38
C THR A 180 -16.64 4.16 -12.63
N CYS A 181 -16.22 3.69 -13.81
CA CYS A 181 -14.80 3.48 -14.09
C CYS A 181 -14.10 4.82 -14.38
N ASN A 182 -13.28 5.30 -13.43
CA ASN A 182 -12.57 6.59 -13.50
C ASN A 182 -11.48 6.68 -14.60
N ASP A 183 -11.13 5.59 -15.27
CA ASP A 183 -9.98 5.50 -16.18
C ASP A 183 -10.36 5.47 -17.67
N SER A 184 -11.63 5.17 -18.00
CA SER A 184 -12.18 5.35 -19.34
C SER A 184 -12.47 6.83 -19.59
N ARG A 185 -12.00 7.38 -20.72
CA ARG A 185 -12.66 8.57 -21.29
C ARG A 185 -14.15 8.25 -21.31
N ALA A 186 -14.97 9.09 -20.71
CA ALA A 186 -16.41 8.92 -20.73
C ALA A 186 -16.89 9.01 -22.18
N ASP A 187 -16.86 7.90 -22.90
CA ASP A 187 -17.72 7.72 -24.05
C ASP A 187 -19.14 7.90 -23.51
N ASP A 188 -19.95 8.70 -24.21
CA ASP A 188 -21.33 8.97 -23.83
C ASP A 188 -22.16 7.69 -23.99
N TYR A 189 -22.02 6.78 -23.02
CA TYR A 189 -22.77 5.53 -22.97
C TYR A 189 -24.28 5.79 -22.82
N GLU A 190 -24.67 6.98 -22.33
CA GLU A 190 -26.06 7.41 -22.33
C GLU A 190 -26.55 7.64 -23.77
N ALA A 191 -25.75 8.27 -24.63
CA ALA A 191 -26.05 8.33 -26.06
C ALA A 191 -26.12 6.93 -26.70
N MET A 192 -25.29 5.96 -26.28
CA MET A 192 -25.37 4.58 -26.77
C MET A 192 -26.74 3.93 -26.47
N TRP A 193 -27.31 4.15 -25.28
CA TRP A 193 -28.65 3.65 -24.92
C TRP A 193 -29.78 4.47 -25.58
N ASN A 194 -29.71 5.79 -25.51
CA ASN A 194 -30.79 6.69 -25.95
C ASN A 194 -30.97 6.73 -27.48
N SER A 195 -29.89 6.55 -28.25
CA SER A 195 -29.91 6.57 -29.73
C SER A 195 -30.09 5.20 -30.38
N SER A 196 -30.19 4.13 -29.59
CA SER A 196 -30.26 2.76 -30.10
C SER A 196 -31.63 2.44 -30.72
N SER A 197 -31.69 2.46 -32.05
CA SER A 197 -32.85 1.96 -32.82
C SER A 197 -33.17 0.49 -32.51
N ARG A 198 -32.14 -0.27 -32.09
CA ARG A 198 -32.25 -1.67 -31.69
C ARG A 198 -33.02 -1.85 -30.37
N VAL A 199 -32.78 -1.01 -29.36
CA VAL A 199 -33.54 -1.03 -28.09
C VAL A 199 -35.00 -0.63 -28.35
N ARG A 200 -35.21 0.44 -29.12
CA ARG A 200 -36.56 0.93 -29.47
C ARG A 200 -37.40 -0.14 -30.19
N ASN A 201 -36.85 -0.78 -31.21
CA ASN A 201 -37.56 -1.77 -32.02
C ASN A 201 -37.81 -3.09 -31.26
N LEU A 202 -36.92 -3.47 -30.34
CA LEU A 202 -37.04 -4.71 -29.57
C LEU A 202 -38.01 -4.58 -28.40
N CYS A 203 -37.98 -3.45 -27.69
CA CYS A 203 -38.71 -3.24 -26.44
C CYS A 203 -40.07 -2.56 -26.63
N PHE A 204 -40.22 -1.85 -27.75
CA PHE A 204 -41.46 -1.17 -28.13
C PHE A 204 -41.82 -1.52 -29.59
N PRO A 205 -42.15 -2.80 -29.88
CA PRO A 205 -42.57 -3.19 -31.22
C PRO A 205 -43.86 -2.44 -31.61
N ALA A 206 -43.97 -2.02 -32.86
CA ALA A 206 -45.19 -1.40 -33.38
C ALA A 206 -46.38 -2.37 -33.21
N PRO A 207 -47.57 -1.89 -32.78
CA PRO A 207 -48.69 -2.76 -32.45
C PRO A 207 -49.17 -3.55 -33.68
N SER A 208 -49.11 -4.89 -33.58
CA SER A 208 -49.83 -5.78 -34.50
C SER A 208 -51.32 -5.73 -34.17
N THR A 209 -52.12 -5.28 -35.13
CA THR A 209 -53.58 -5.22 -35.06
C THR A 209 -54.18 -6.62 -34.93
N THR A 210 -54.55 -7.04 -33.71
CA THR A 210 -55.73 -7.91 -33.45
C THR A 210 -55.95 -8.09 -31.93
N GLY A 211 -57.08 -7.58 -31.43
CA GLY A 211 -58.03 -8.41 -30.66
C GLY A 211 -57.92 -8.55 -29.14
N ASN A 212 -58.55 -7.61 -28.43
CA ASN A 212 -59.41 -7.73 -27.24
C ASN A 212 -58.87 -7.99 -25.80
N PRO A 213 -59.52 -7.40 -24.77
CA PRO A 213 -59.01 -7.26 -23.40
C PRO A 213 -59.69 -8.21 -22.39
N ALA A 214 -58.94 -8.67 -21.38
CA ALA A 214 -59.47 -9.09 -20.08
C ALA A 214 -58.31 -9.34 -19.10
N GLY A 215 -58.43 -8.88 -17.84
CA GLY A 215 -57.69 -9.52 -16.74
C GLY A 215 -57.04 -8.65 -15.67
N THR A 216 -57.68 -7.58 -15.20
CA THR A 216 -57.43 -7.04 -13.85
C THR A 216 -58.00 -7.97 -12.78
N PHE A 217 -57.18 -8.50 -11.84
CA PHE A 217 -57.64 -8.78 -10.46
C PHE A 217 -56.57 -9.06 -9.36
N TYR A 218 -55.26 -8.99 -9.62
CA TYR A 218 -54.25 -9.40 -8.60
C TYR A 218 -53.60 -8.29 -7.75
N SER A 219 -53.92 -7.01 -7.97
CA SER A 219 -53.17 -5.89 -7.36
C SER A 219 -53.77 -5.32 -6.06
N VAL A 220 -54.96 -5.74 -5.61
CA VAL A 220 -55.70 -5.01 -4.55
C VAL A 220 -55.77 -5.77 -3.21
N MET A 221 -55.46 -7.06 -3.14
CA MET A 221 -55.50 -7.82 -1.87
C MET A 221 -54.18 -7.86 -1.09
N VAL A 222 -53.03 -7.56 -1.72
CA VAL A 222 -51.71 -7.58 -1.05
C VAL A 222 -51.42 -6.24 -0.33
N GLY A 223 -52.01 -5.13 -0.79
CA GLY A 223 -51.80 -3.80 -0.19
C GLY A 223 -52.47 -3.59 1.16
N THR A 224 -53.58 -4.28 1.44
CA THR A 224 -54.42 -3.99 2.62
C THR A 224 -54.05 -4.80 3.86
N LEU A 225 -53.37 -5.94 3.71
CA LEU A 225 -52.95 -6.79 4.85
C LEU A 225 -51.64 -6.33 5.53
N LEU A 226 -50.80 -5.56 4.83
CA LEU A 226 -49.56 -4.99 5.38
C LEU A 226 -49.78 -3.70 6.21
N GLN A 227 -50.98 -3.10 6.14
CA GLN A 227 -51.30 -1.88 6.88
C GLN A 227 -51.92 -2.10 8.26
N LEU A 228 -52.30 -3.33 8.65
CA LEU A 228 -53.08 -3.56 9.88
C LEU A 228 -52.33 -4.21 11.07
N PHE A 229 -51.09 -4.71 10.91
CA PHE A 229 -50.38 -5.37 12.03
C PHE A 229 -48.88 -5.02 12.18
N GLY A 230 -48.34 -4.07 11.42
CA GLY A 230 -46.89 -3.83 11.36
C GLY A 230 -46.29 -2.86 12.38
N ARG A 231 -47.08 -2.16 13.21
CA ARG A 231 -46.59 -0.97 13.94
C ARG A 231 -46.36 -1.10 15.45
N ASP A 232 -46.86 -2.14 16.14
CA ASP A 232 -46.81 -2.16 17.62
C ASP A 232 -45.84 -3.18 18.26
N LEU A 233 -45.02 -3.91 17.48
CA LEU A 233 -44.07 -4.89 18.05
C LEU A 233 -42.58 -4.49 17.99
N LEU A 234 -42.26 -3.26 17.57
CA LEU A 234 -40.86 -2.81 17.38
C LEU A 234 -40.47 -1.58 18.23
N MET A 235 -41.28 -1.23 19.24
CA MET A 235 -41.05 -0.05 20.07
C MET A 235 -40.36 -0.31 21.43
N LEU A 236 -39.66 -1.44 21.61
CA LEU A 236 -38.98 -1.76 22.87
C LEU A 236 -37.49 -2.14 22.80
N THR A 237 -36.84 -2.17 21.63
CA THR A 237 -35.40 -2.52 21.55
C THR A 237 -34.52 -1.67 20.63
N ARG A 238 -35.05 -0.71 19.85
CA ARG A 238 -34.27 0.14 18.91
C ARG A 238 -33.16 -0.64 18.16
N LEU A 239 -33.50 -1.79 17.57
CA LEU A 239 -32.65 -2.49 16.62
C LEU A 239 -33.52 -2.86 15.40
N THR A 240 -33.04 -2.53 14.20
CA THR A 240 -33.71 -2.80 12.93
C THR A 240 -33.33 -4.18 12.39
N ARG A 241 -34.11 -4.69 11.43
CA ARG A 241 -33.82 -5.96 10.74
C ARG A 241 -32.52 -5.90 9.91
N GLU A 242 -32.09 -4.71 9.53
CA GLU A 242 -30.79 -4.48 8.88
C GLU A 242 -29.63 -4.67 9.88
N ASP A 243 -29.81 -4.27 11.15
CA ASP A 243 -28.79 -4.45 12.20
C ASP A 243 -28.54 -5.93 12.59
N LEU A 244 -29.55 -6.79 12.44
CA LEU A 244 -29.43 -8.23 12.70
C LEU A 244 -28.82 -9.00 11.52
N LEU A 245 -29.01 -8.53 10.28
CA LEU A 245 -28.44 -9.17 9.08
C LEU A 245 -26.99 -8.77 8.80
N ASP A 246 -26.55 -7.59 9.26
CA ASP A 246 -25.14 -7.17 9.15
C ASP A 246 -24.21 -7.90 10.14
N SER A 247 -24.75 -8.62 11.14
CA SER A 247 -23.94 -9.33 12.15
C SER A 247 -23.37 -10.68 11.71
N PHE A 248 -23.71 -11.17 10.51
CA PHE A 248 -23.32 -12.50 10.01
C PHE A 248 -22.60 -12.50 8.64
N ASP A 249 -22.19 -11.34 8.11
CA ASP A 249 -21.42 -11.22 6.87
C ASP A 249 -19.90 -11.12 7.15
N LEU A 250 -19.19 -12.25 7.01
CA LEU A 250 -17.73 -12.34 7.17
C LEU A 250 -16.92 -11.60 6.09
N GLN A 251 -17.56 -11.12 5.01
CA GLN A 251 -16.87 -10.47 3.88
C GLN A 251 -16.85 -8.93 3.98
N LYS A 252 -17.76 -8.33 4.77
CA LYS A 252 -17.76 -6.87 5.08
C LYS A 252 -16.79 -6.47 6.19
N LEU A 253 -16.32 -7.40 7.01
CA LEU A 253 -15.31 -7.17 8.07
C LEU A 253 -13.93 -6.77 7.52
N VAL A 254 -13.68 -6.96 6.22
CA VAL A 254 -12.39 -6.69 5.56
C VAL A 254 -12.42 -5.42 4.69
N THR A 255 -13.59 -4.86 4.38
CA THR A 255 -13.71 -3.81 3.34
C THR A 255 -14.39 -2.51 3.79
N GLN A 256 -14.84 -2.38 5.04
CA GLN A 256 -15.18 -1.06 5.57
C GLN A 256 -13.92 -0.35 6.08
N PRO A 257 -13.77 0.98 5.85
CA PRO A 257 -12.80 1.79 6.56
C PRO A 257 -13.30 1.95 7.99
N HIS A 258 -13.21 0.87 8.78
CA HIS A 258 -13.37 0.99 10.21
C HIS A 258 -12.25 1.92 10.68
N ARG A 259 -12.66 3.08 11.19
CA ARG A 259 -11.88 3.81 12.19
C ARG A 259 -11.45 2.76 13.20
N VAL A 260 -10.20 2.32 13.15
CA VAL A 260 -9.60 1.62 14.29
C VAL A 260 -9.27 2.70 15.31
N ASN A 261 -10.31 3.38 15.80
CA ASN A 261 -10.30 3.71 17.20
C ASN A 261 -10.42 2.36 17.89
N MET A 262 -9.40 1.99 18.63
CA MET A 262 -9.46 0.92 19.62
C MET A 262 -10.49 1.34 20.68
N ASP A 263 -11.77 1.29 20.31
CA ASP A 263 -12.87 1.68 21.17
C ASP A 263 -13.02 0.61 22.26
N LEU A 264 -13.33 1.07 23.46
CA LEU A 264 -13.61 0.29 24.68
C LEU A 264 -14.46 -0.97 24.41
N LEU A 265 -15.33 -0.94 23.41
CA LEU A 265 -16.13 -2.08 22.96
C LEU A 265 -15.30 -3.27 22.45
N THR A 266 -14.27 -3.03 21.64
CA THR A 266 -13.39 -4.10 21.13
C THR A 266 -12.59 -4.74 22.26
N PHE A 267 -12.17 -3.94 23.25
CA PHE A 267 -11.52 -4.44 24.46
C PHE A 267 -12.46 -5.31 25.32
N ILE A 268 -13.70 -4.86 25.54
CA ILE A 268 -14.72 -5.62 26.27
C ILE A 268 -15.05 -6.94 25.55
N ALA A 269 -15.16 -6.92 24.22
CA ALA A 269 -15.41 -8.13 23.42
C ALA A 269 -14.26 -9.14 23.55
N TRP A 270 -13.01 -8.68 23.56
CA TRP A 270 -11.84 -9.54 23.80
C TRP A 270 -11.82 -10.12 25.20
N ILE A 271 -12.14 -9.34 26.24
CA ILE A 271 -12.28 -9.86 27.61
C ILE A 271 -13.34 -10.96 27.67
N GLY A 272 -14.48 -10.77 26.97
CA GLY A 272 -15.54 -11.78 26.88
C GLY A 272 -15.09 -13.08 26.20
N ILE A 273 -14.38 -12.99 25.07
CA ILE A 273 -13.85 -14.15 24.34
C ILE A 273 -12.81 -14.90 25.18
N VAL A 274 -11.87 -14.18 25.80
CA VAL A 274 -10.83 -14.77 26.66
C VAL A 274 -11.46 -15.42 27.89
N GLY A 275 -12.46 -14.78 28.50
CA GLY A 275 -13.24 -15.34 29.60
C GLY A 275 -13.96 -16.63 29.21
N PHE A 276 -14.56 -16.68 28.01
CA PHE A 276 -15.23 -17.86 27.48
C PHE A 276 -14.26 -19.02 27.18
N VAL A 277 -13.11 -18.73 26.55
CA VAL A 277 -12.05 -19.71 26.29
C VAL A 277 -11.47 -20.25 27.61
N TYR A 278 -11.27 -19.38 28.61
CA TYR A 278 -10.87 -19.78 29.97
C TYR A 278 -11.90 -20.73 30.59
N LEU A 279 -13.19 -20.41 30.51
CA LEU A 279 -14.28 -21.24 31.04
C LEU A 279 -14.36 -22.61 30.36
N LEU A 280 -14.18 -22.65 29.03
CA LEU A 280 -14.10 -23.90 28.26
C LEU A 280 -12.85 -24.72 28.63
N SER A 281 -11.72 -24.07 28.89
CA SER A 281 -10.49 -24.76 29.32
C SER A 281 -10.65 -25.45 30.69
N LEU A 282 -11.44 -24.86 31.60
CA LEU A 282 -11.81 -25.46 32.90
C LEU A 282 -12.63 -26.74 32.71
N LEU A 283 -13.43 -26.83 31.66
CA LEU A 283 -14.27 -27.99 31.34
C LEU A 283 -13.52 -29.10 30.57
N ALA A 284 -12.48 -28.77 29.79
CA ALA A 284 -12.07 -29.65 28.68
C ALA A 284 -10.91 -30.64 28.88
N LEU A 285 -9.97 -30.53 29.84
CA LEU A 285 -8.72 -31.35 29.74
C LEU A 285 -8.12 -31.82 31.07
N LYS A 286 -7.87 -33.14 31.20
CA LYS A 286 -7.08 -33.75 32.31
C LYS A 286 -5.60 -33.32 32.33
N PHE A 287 -5.12 -32.59 31.32
CA PHE A 287 -3.72 -32.22 31.15
C PHE A 287 -3.48 -30.75 31.51
N THR A 288 -2.94 -30.54 32.71
CA THR A 288 -2.65 -29.22 33.31
C THR A 288 -1.79 -28.33 32.41
N THR A 289 -0.82 -28.92 31.69
CA THR A 289 0.11 -28.18 30.81
C THR A 289 -0.59 -27.54 29.60
N ILE A 290 -1.55 -28.23 28.98
CA ILE A 290 -2.27 -27.71 27.81
C ILE A 290 -3.20 -26.57 28.23
N ARG A 291 -3.82 -26.68 29.42
CA ARG A 291 -4.63 -25.61 30.01
C ARG A 291 -3.81 -24.34 30.24
N VAL A 292 -2.65 -24.45 30.88
CA VAL A 292 -1.77 -23.29 31.11
C VAL A 292 -1.34 -22.64 29.79
N LEU A 293 -1.06 -23.43 28.75
CA LEU A 293 -0.70 -22.90 27.43
C LEU A 293 -1.86 -22.13 26.78
N ILE A 294 -3.07 -22.70 26.76
CA ILE A 294 -4.26 -22.05 26.19
C ILE A 294 -4.56 -20.74 26.93
N VAL A 295 -4.53 -20.77 28.26
CA VAL A 295 -4.77 -19.58 29.08
C VAL A 295 -3.71 -18.52 28.81
N THR A 296 -2.42 -18.89 28.81
CA THR A 296 -1.34 -17.95 28.50
C THR A 296 -1.51 -17.32 27.11
N LEU A 297 -1.80 -18.12 26.09
CA LEU A 297 -2.01 -17.62 24.73
C LEU A 297 -3.26 -16.74 24.61
N ALA A 298 -4.31 -16.99 25.40
CA ALA A 298 -5.51 -16.17 25.42
C ALA A 298 -5.31 -14.82 26.12
N PHE A 299 -4.49 -14.77 27.19
CA PHE A 299 -4.20 -13.53 27.91
C PHE A 299 -3.06 -12.70 27.28
N LEU A 300 -2.21 -13.31 26.46
CA LEU A 300 -1.08 -12.63 25.81
C LEU A 300 -1.50 -11.38 25.00
N PRO A 301 -2.54 -11.42 24.13
CA PRO A 301 -2.98 -10.21 23.41
C PRO A 301 -3.44 -9.08 24.33
N ILE A 302 -4.14 -9.41 25.42
CA ILE A 302 -4.58 -8.42 26.41
C ILE A 302 -3.37 -7.81 27.12
N ALA A 303 -2.40 -8.63 27.55
CA ALA A 303 -1.18 -8.15 28.19
C ALA A 303 -0.37 -7.25 27.24
N LEU A 304 -0.22 -7.63 25.97
CA LEU A 304 0.46 -6.83 24.95
C LEU A 304 -0.27 -5.52 24.67
N MET A 305 -1.60 -5.53 24.62
CA MET A 305 -2.41 -4.33 24.41
C MET A 305 -2.33 -3.38 25.63
N LEU A 306 -2.37 -3.90 26.85
CA LEU A 306 -2.16 -3.11 28.07
C LEU A 306 -0.75 -2.51 28.09
N ALA A 307 0.28 -3.32 27.77
CA ALA A 307 1.65 -2.83 27.64
C ALA A 307 1.75 -1.72 26.60
N PHE A 308 1.11 -1.87 25.44
CA PHE A 308 1.05 -0.82 24.43
C PHE A 308 0.48 0.49 24.98
N PHE A 309 -0.65 0.46 25.68
CA PHE A 309 -1.26 1.69 26.22
C PHE A 309 -0.49 2.30 27.40
N ILE A 310 0.17 1.49 28.22
CA ILE A 310 0.98 1.93 29.37
C ILE A 310 2.30 2.56 28.89
N PHE A 311 2.96 1.95 27.91
CA PHE A 311 4.29 2.34 27.48
C PHE A 311 4.32 3.21 26.22
N ARG A 312 3.21 3.38 25.49
CA ARG A 312 3.21 4.31 24.35
C ARG A 312 3.39 5.75 24.80
N ILE A 313 4.09 6.53 23.98
CA ILE A 313 4.17 7.99 24.18
C ILE A 313 3.02 8.65 23.38
N PRO A 314 2.11 9.40 24.03
CA PRO A 314 1.11 10.16 23.29
C PRO A 314 1.79 11.26 22.45
N GLN A 315 1.26 11.51 21.26
CA GLN A 315 1.70 12.63 20.41
C GLN A 315 1.24 13.94 21.07
N LEU A 316 2.13 14.54 21.88
CA LEU A 316 1.88 15.81 22.58
C LEU A 316 2.54 17.01 21.89
N THR A 317 2.99 16.84 20.65
CA THR A 317 3.61 17.90 19.87
C THR A 317 2.63 19.04 19.66
N ASN A 318 3.14 20.29 19.70
CA ASN A 318 2.31 21.44 19.37
C ASN A 318 1.87 21.36 17.90
N GLU A 319 0.56 21.29 17.67
CA GLU A 319 -0.03 21.23 16.33
C GLU A 319 0.39 22.40 15.43
N ALA A 320 0.69 23.57 16.01
CA ALA A 320 1.23 24.71 15.25
C ALA A 320 2.66 24.43 14.76
N HIS A 321 3.53 23.86 15.59
CA HIS A 321 4.90 23.47 15.17
C HIS A 321 4.85 22.38 14.12
N LYS A 322 4.00 21.38 14.35
CA LYS A 322 3.76 20.26 13.44
C LYS A 322 3.29 20.74 12.07
N THR A 323 2.25 21.58 12.05
CA THR A 323 1.72 22.17 10.82
C THR A 323 2.77 23.01 10.12
N ALA A 324 3.47 23.89 10.84
CA ALA A 324 4.52 24.73 10.26
C ALA A 324 5.62 23.90 9.57
N PHE A 325 6.09 22.82 10.21
CA PHE A 325 7.11 21.95 9.64
C PHE A 325 6.60 21.23 8.38
N PHE A 326 5.51 20.46 8.48
CA PHE A 326 5.08 19.57 7.40
C PHE A 326 4.34 20.26 6.24
N THR A 327 3.80 21.46 6.45
CA THR A 327 3.23 22.24 5.34
C THR A 327 4.32 22.90 4.51
N THR A 328 5.44 23.28 5.14
CA THR A 328 6.57 23.93 4.49
C THR A 328 7.42 22.93 3.70
N TRP A 329 7.74 21.78 4.28
CA TRP A 329 8.63 20.82 3.65
C TRP A 329 7.96 20.06 2.49
N LYS A 330 8.57 20.14 1.31
CA LYS A 330 8.21 19.38 0.10
C LYS A 330 9.39 18.62 -0.47
N VAL A 331 10.56 19.28 -0.52
CA VAL A 331 11.80 18.72 -1.03
C VAL A 331 12.88 18.94 0.02
N GLY A 332 13.56 17.86 0.41
CA GLY A 332 14.72 17.94 1.28
C GLY A 332 15.96 17.33 0.62
N GLY A 333 17.14 17.85 0.95
CA GLY A 333 18.41 17.27 0.55
C GLY A 333 18.84 16.17 1.52
N HIS A 334 19.02 14.96 1.01
CA HIS A 334 19.60 13.82 1.73
C HIS A 334 21.09 14.08 1.93
N ARG A 335 21.52 14.22 3.19
CA ARG A 335 22.87 14.69 3.55
C ARG A 335 23.19 16.07 2.98
N GLY A 336 22.17 16.93 2.83
CA GLY A 336 22.24 18.18 2.06
C GLY A 336 21.99 17.97 0.57
N SER A 337 22.34 18.94 -0.28
CA SER A 337 22.33 18.77 -1.74
C SER A 337 23.76 18.53 -2.19
N ALA A 338 24.12 17.26 -2.39
CA ALA A 338 25.47 16.82 -2.65
C ALA A 338 25.63 16.46 -4.14
N HIS A 339 26.38 17.27 -4.87
CA HIS A 339 26.68 17.06 -6.28
C HIS A 339 27.97 17.77 -6.68
N GLY A 340 28.61 17.30 -7.76
CA GLY A 340 29.87 17.86 -8.23
C GLY A 340 30.95 17.85 -7.14
N ASP A 341 31.46 19.04 -6.81
CA ASP A 341 32.48 19.25 -5.77
C ASP A 341 31.89 19.57 -4.38
N ILE A 342 30.56 19.54 -4.22
CA ILE A 342 29.86 19.79 -2.95
C ILE A 342 29.71 18.45 -2.20
N PRO A 343 30.43 18.23 -1.10
CA PRO A 343 30.42 16.94 -0.41
C PRO A 343 29.16 16.73 0.42
N GLU A 344 28.69 15.48 0.54
CA GLU A 344 27.61 15.10 1.46
C GLU A 344 27.91 15.55 2.90
N ASN A 345 26.88 15.92 3.67
CA ASN A 345 26.98 16.26 5.08
C ASN A 345 27.92 17.47 5.39
N SER A 346 28.15 18.34 4.41
CA SER A 346 28.93 19.59 4.56
C SER A 346 28.03 20.83 4.75
N LEU A 347 28.60 21.92 5.25
CA LEU A 347 27.87 23.20 5.37
C LEU A 347 27.49 23.77 4.00
N GLU A 348 28.33 23.51 3.00
CA GLU A 348 28.10 23.83 1.60
C GLU A 348 26.90 23.07 1.04
N ALA A 349 26.78 21.75 1.30
CA ALA A 349 25.63 20.95 0.89
C ALA A 349 24.33 21.44 1.54
N PHE A 350 24.37 21.84 2.81
CA PHE A 350 23.20 22.42 3.48
C PHE A 350 22.79 23.76 2.87
N SER A 351 23.76 24.61 2.53
CA SER A 351 23.49 25.88 1.84
C SER A 351 22.89 25.65 0.45
N ALA A 352 23.41 24.65 -0.27
CA ALA A 352 22.99 24.29 -1.61
C ALA A 352 21.49 23.95 -1.66
N VAL A 353 20.97 23.19 -0.68
CA VAL A 353 19.53 22.87 -0.55
C VAL A 353 18.67 24.12 -0.71
N LYS A 354 18.96 25.17 0.05
CA LYS A 354 18.14 26.40 0.03
C LYS A 354 18.30 27.16 -1.28
N SER A 355 19.52 27.24 -1.81
CA SER A 355 19.78 27.92 -3.09
C SER A 355 19.12 27.24 -4.28
N GLU A 356 18.87 25.94 -4.18
CA GLU A 356 18.29 25.11 -5.24
C GLU A 356 16.77 24.92 -5.07
N GLY A 357 16.16 25.56 -4.06
CA GLY A 357 14.72 25.56 -3.85
C GLY A 357 14.18 24.44 -2.97
N GLY A 358 15.07 23.66 -2.32
CA GLY A 358 14.71 22.77 -1.21
C GLY A 358 14.45 23.55 0.08
N GLN A 359 13.73 22.93 1.02
CA GLN A 359 13.38 23.58 2.30
C GLN A 359 14.18 23.05 3.48
N LEU A 360 14.71 21.83 3.35
CA LEU A 360 15.20 21.05 4.46
C LEU A 360 16.48 20.30 4.10
N ALA A 361 17.47 20.31 4.99
CA ALA A 361 18.64 19.45 4.91
C ALA A 361 18.52 18.32 5.93
N GLU A 362 18.69 17.09 5.48
CA GLU A 362 18.92 15.94 6.35
C GLU A 362 20.43 15.85 6.67
N MET A 363 20.75 15.48 7.91
CA MET A 363 22.13 15.33 8.37
C MET A 363 22.25 14.12 9.30
N ASP A 364 23.31 13.33 9.08
CA ASP A 364 23.61 12.15 9.86
C ASP A 364 24.49 12.48 11.06
N ILE A 365 24.14 11.97 12.23
CA ILE A 365 24.85 12.29 13.48
C ILE A 365 25.62 11.08 14.01
N GLN A 366 26.91 11.29 14.26
CA GLN A 366 27.82 10.34 14.90
C GLN A 366 28.44 10.97 16.15
N ILE A 367 29.02 10.15 17.03
CA ILE A 367 29.62 10.60 18.29
C ILE A 367 31.11 10.25 18.30
N THR A 368 31.94 11.25 18.57
CA THR A 368 33.39 11.11 18.76
C THR A 368 33.75 10.46 20.10
N LYS A 369 35.00 10.03 20.27
CA LYS A 369 35.51 9.41 21.49
C LYS A 369 35.31 10.26 22.75
N ASP A 370 35.40 11.58 22.61
CA ASP A 370 35.23 12.57 23.68
C ASP A 370 33.77 13.04 23.84
N GLY A 371 32.81 12.36 23.20
CA GLY A 371 31.38 12.58 23.39
C GLY A 371 30.81 13.78 22.65
N VAL A 372 31.56 14.33 21.69
CA VAL A 372 31.12 15.47 20.87
C VAL A 372 30.40 14.96 19.62
N PRO A 373 29.16 15.37 19.35
CA PRO A 373 28.43 14.96 18.16
C PRO A 373 28.97 15.66 16.91
N VAL A 374 29.12 14.90 15.85
CA VAL A 374 29.68 15.32 14.56
C VAL A 374 28.80 14.85 13.42
N ILE A 375 28.91 15.50 12.26
CA ILE A 375 28.11 15.15 11.08
C ILE A 375 28.90 14.24 10.15
N CYS A 376 28.42 13.01 9.97
CA CYS A 376 28.94 12.04 9.00
C CYS A 376 27.99 10.84 8.91
N HIS A 377 27.75 10.33 7.70
CA HIS A 377 26.87 9.16 7.52
C HIS A 377 27.48 7.89 8.12
N ASP A 378 28.69 7.56 7.66
CA ASP A 378 29.35 6.30 8.03
C ASP A 378 30.00 6.43 9.41
N SER A 379 30.09 5.30 10.13
CA SER A 379 30.84 5.23 11.39
C SER A 379 32.36 5.33 11.18
N ASN A 380 32.84 5.12 9.97
CA ASN A 380 34.24 5.19 9.56
C ASN A 380 34.38 6.22 8.44
N VAL A 381 35.37 7.12 8.55
CA VAL A 381 35.54 8.25 7.63
C VAL A 381 36.28 7.89 6.33
N ALA A 382 36.69 6.64 6.13
CA ALA A 382 37.52 6.21 5.00
C ALA A 382 36.91 6.56 3.64
N ARG A 383 35.60 6.35 3.47
CA ARG A 383 34.93 6.59 2.19
C ARG A 383 35.00 8.07 1.77
N VAL A 384 34.83 8.97 2.73
CA VAL A 384 34.70 10.42 2.46
C VAL A 384 36.01 11.19 2.60
N THR A 385 36.97 10.69 3.38
CA THR A 385 38.26 11.38 3.66
C THR A 385 39.50 10.62 3.22
N GLY A 386 39.38 9.31 2.93
CA GLY A 386 40.51 8.42 2.69
C GLY A 386 41.26 7.96 3.95
N VAL A 387 40.88 8.45 5.14
CA VAL A 387 41.47 8.06 6.42
C VAL A 387 40.70 6.88 7.01
N ASP A 388 41.33 5.72 7.14
CA ASP A 388 40.70 4.53 7.74
C ASP A 388 40.72 4.61 9.27
N LYS A 389 39.70 5.28 9.83
CA LYS A 389 39.52 5.44 11.27
C LYS A 389 38.03 5.56 11.62
N ASP A 390 37.61 4.85 12.66
CA ASP A 390 36.25 4.95 13.20
C ASP A 390 36.07 6.24 14.00
N ILE A 391 34.93 6.92 13.81
CA ILE A 391 34.59 8.19 14.50
C ILE A 391 34.57 8.00 16.02
N SER A 392 34.08 6.87 16.50
CA SER A 392 34.06 6.52 17.93
C SER A 392 35.46 6.37 18.54
N SER A 393 36.51 6.31 17.73
CA SER A 393 37.90 6.20 18.16
C SER A 393 38.69 7.52 18.07
N MET A 394 38.13 8.57 17.48
CA MET A 394 38.79 9.88 17.30
C MET A 394 38.20 10.96 18.21
N THR A 395 39.02 11.93 18.58
CA THR A 395 38.57 13.16 19.26
C THR A 395 37.95 14.14 18.27
N VAL A 396 37.16 15.11 18.75
CA VAL A 396 36.62 16.16 17.88
C VAL A 396 37.71 16.98 17.17
N ASP A 397 38.86 17.18 17.81
CA ASP A 397 39.97 17.94 17.22
C ASP A 397 40.58 17.18 16.05
N GLU A 398 40.82 15.86 16.20
CA GLU A 398 41.24 14.99 15.09
C GLU A 398 40.19 14.95 13.97
N PHE A 399 38.89 14.93 14.32
CA PHE A 399 37.80 14.93 13.34
C PHE A 399 37.79 16.22 12.50
N ARG A 400 37.98 17.39 13.14
CA ARG A 400 38.03 18.69 12.46
C ARG A 400 39.21 18.87 11.51
N GLU A 401 40.28 18.11 11.70
CA GLU A 401 41.44 18.11 10.80
C GLU A 401 41.16 17.37 9.48
N LEU A 402 40.13 16.52 9.44
CA LEU A 402 39.76 15.77 8.24
C LEU A 402 39.23 16.68 7.14
N ARG A 403 39.45 16.27 5.89
CA ARG A 403 38.97 16.95 4.68
C ARG A 403 38.32 15.94 3.75
N TYR A 404 37.26 16.35 3.06
CA TYR A 404 36.66 15.51 2.02
C TYR A 404 37.65 15.30 0.87
N LEU A 405 37.69 14.07 0.35
CA LEU A 405 38.57 13.67 -0.75
C LEU A 405 38.44 14.63 -1.94
N GLY A 406 39.58 15.12 -2.44
CA GLY A 406 39.62 16.01 -3.59
C GLY A 406 39.18 17.46 -3.31
N THR A 407 38.90 17.81 -2.05
CA THR A 407 38.46 19.17 -1.66
C THR A 407 39.27 19.70 -0.48
N ASN A 408 39.08 20.99 -0.16
CA ASN A 408 39.58 21.60 1.08
C ASN A 408 38.49 21.77 2.14
N ILE A 409 37.34 21.13 1.98
CA ILE A 409 36.17 21.26 2.87
C ILE A 409 36.37 20.33 4.07
N SER A 410 36.19 20.88 5.28
CA SER A 410 36.24 20.14 6.54
C SER A 410 34.88 19.53 6.89
N LEU A 411 34.89 18.41 7.63
CA LEU A 411 33.68 17.83 8.16
C LEU A 411 33.18 18.67 9.35
N PRO A 412 31.89 19.02 9.43
CA PRO A 412 31.37 19.89 10.49
C PRO A 412 31.02 19.10 11.76
N THR A 413 31.17 19.75 12.91
CA THR A 413 30.53 19.29 14.14
C THR A 413 29.02 19.55 14.08
N PHE A 414 28.26 18.84 14.91
CA PHE A 414 26.81 19.05 15.01
C PHE A 414 26.45 20.49 15.38
N ALA A 415 27.17 21.09 16.33
CA ALA A 415 26.93 22.46 16.75
C ALA A 415 27.18 23.48 15.62
N GLU A 416 28.23 23.28 14.81
CA GLU A 416 28.52 24.11 13.64
C GLU A 416 27.43 23.97 12.57
N ALA A 417 26.99 22.75 12.28
CA ALA A 417 25.91 22.48 11.34
C ALA A 417 24.57 23.12 11.77
N VAL A 418 24.19 22.98 13.05
CA VAL A 418 22.97 23.60 13.58
C VAL A 418 23.07 25.13 13.52
N ALA A 419 24.19 25.72 13.95
CA ALA A 419 24.39 27.16 13.89
C ALA A 419 24.29 27.69 12.45
N HIS A 420 24.89 26.98 11.49
CA HIS A 420 24.83 27.30 10.07
C HIS A 420 23.39 27.26 9.52
N CYS A 421 22.65 26.19 9.80
CA CYS A 421 21.26 26.05 9.36
C CYS A 421 20.34 27.09 10.01
N VAL A 422 20.54 27.42 11.28
CA VAL A 422 19.78 28.48 11.98
C VAL A 422 20.05 29.84 11.35
N ALA A 423 21.33 30.19 11.11
CA ALA A 423 21.72 31.46 10.52
C ALA A 423 21.18 31.66 9.09
N ASN A 424 21.06 30.56 8.35
CA ASN A 424 20.58 30.56 6.97
C ASN A 424 19.09 30.21 6.83
N ASP A 425 18.37 30.01 7.94
CA ASP A 425 16.95 29.66 7.95
C ASP A 425 16.65 28.40 7.09
N ILE A 426 17.35 27.31 7.41
CA ILE A 426 17.24 25.99 6.79
C ILE A 426 16.60 25.03 7.81
N MET A 427 15.53 24.32 7.40
CA MET A 427 14.95 23.27 8.24
C MET A 427 15.85 22.03 8.27
N MET A 428 15.77 21.23 9.32
CA MET A 428 16.68 20.12 9.53
C MET A 428 15.93 18.82 9.84
N ILE A 429 16.41 17.72 9.26
CA ILE A 429 16.24 16.38 9.82
C ILE A 429 17.56 15.97 10.47
N TRP A 430 17.51 15.54 11.72
CA TRP A 430 18.64 14.96 12.43
C TRP A 430 18.47 13.45 12.43
N ASP A 431 19.19 12.74 11.55
CA ASP A 431 19.15 11.28 11.50
C ASP A 431 20.16 10.68 12.48
N VAL A 432 19.63 9.93 13.46
CA VAL A 432 20.39 9.40 14.59
C VAL A 432 20.59 7.91 14.42
N LYS A 433 21.80 7.44 14.72
CA LYS A 433 22.15 6.02 14.65
C LYS A 433 22.17 5.35 16.04
N ASN A 434 22.51 6.12 17.09
CA ASN A 434 22.53 5.67 18.48
C ASN A 434 22.43 6.87 19.41
N VAL A 435 21.42 6.90 20.27
CA VAL A 435 21.13 8.03 21.15
C VAL A 435 21.47 7.68 22.59
N ASP A 436 22.42 8.43 23.16
CA ASP A 436 22.75 8.38 24.59
C ASP A 436 22.27 9.65 25.33
N GLU A 437 22.46 9.67 26.66
CA GLU A 437 22.04 10.78 27.51
C GLU A 437 22.74 12.11 27.17
N SER A 438 24.01 12.05 26.74
CA SER A 438 24.78 13.23 26.34
C SER A 438 24.21 13.84 25.07
N LEU A 439 23.96 13.02 24.05
CA LEU A 439 23.38 13.46 22.79
C LEU A 439 21.96 14.01 22.96
N LEU A 440 21.12 13.34 23.77
CA LEU A 440 19.79 13.84 24.14
C LEU A 440 19.85 15.23 24.77
N THR A 441 20.76 15.42 25.72
CA THR A 441 20.95 16.70 26.40
C THR A 441 21.34 17.78 25.40
N GLN A 442 22.22 17.48 24.44
CA GLN A 442 22.61 18.41 23.39
C GLN A 442 21.46 18.74 22.44
N PHE A 443 20.66 17.76 22.02
CA PHE A 443 19.48 18.00 21.19
C PHE A 443 18.47 18.92 21.85
N VAL A 444 18.08 18.58 23.09
CA VAL A 444 17.14 19.39 23.87
C VAL A 444 17.67 20.81 24.08
N THR A 445 18.98 20.94 24.35
CA THR A 445 19.63 22.25 24.53
C THR A 445 19.60 23.06 23.23
N GLN A 446 20.05 22.49 22.10
CA GLN A 446 20.06 23.18 20.81
C GLN A 446 18.66 23.61 20.37
N ILE A 447 17.66 22.76 20.54
CA ILE A 447 16.28 23.07 20.16
C ILE A 447 15.70 24.20 21.02
N ARG A 448 15.95 24.17 22.34
CA ARG A 448 15.44 25.18 23.28
C ARG A 448 16.13 26.53 23.14
N VAL A 449 17.46 26.54 23.09
CA VAL A 449 18.26 27.77 23.00
C VAL A 449 17.96 28.53 21.72
N ASN A 450 17.85 27.83 20.59
CA ASN A 450 17.57 28.45 19.29
C ASN A 450 16.06 28.61 19.00
N ASN A 451 15.18 28.05 19.84
CA ASN A 451 13.72 28.02 19.65
C ASN A 451 13.29 27.46 18.27
N ILE A 452 13.83 26.29 17.90
CA ILE A 452 13.68 25.69 16.56
C ILE A 452 12.76 24.46 16.54
N TYR A 453 11.82 24.35 17.47
CA TYR A 453 10.87 23.22 17.56
C TYR A 453 10.05 22.97 16.28
N SER A 454 9.78 24.01 15.48
CA SER A 454 9.05 23.91 14.20
C SER A 454 9.96 23.74 12.98
N LYS A 455 11.28 23.67 13.17
CA LYS A 455 12.28 23.58 12.11
C LYS A 455 13.15 22.32 12.18
N VAL A 456 13.05 21.53 13.24
CA VAL A 456 13.83 20.32 13.44
C VAL A 456 12.90 19.11 13.62
N LEU A 457 13.23 18.03 12.93
CA LEU A 457 12.70 16.70 13.17
C LEU A 457 13.84 15.73 13.45
N VAL A 458 13.73 14.91 14.49
CA VAL A 458 14.73 13.87 14.81
C VAL A 458 14.24 12.52 14.31
N SER A 459 15.01 11.86 13.45
CA SER A 459 14.66 10.58 12.83
C SER A 459 15.68 9.49 13.13
N GLY A 460 15.28 8.22 12.93
CA GLY A 460 16.21 7.10 12.99
C GLY A 460 15.54 5.78 12.67
N PHE A 461 16.35 4.78 12.28
CA PHE A 461 15.90 3.41 12.02
C PHE A 461 15.68 2.61 13.29
N ASN A 462 16.43 2.93 14.36
CA ASN A 462 16.28 2.26 15.64
C ASN A 462 15.11 2.89 16.41
N PRO A 463 14.00 2.15 16.64
CA PRO A 463 12.83 2.69 17.31
C PRO A 463 13.13 3.14 18.75
N ILE A 464 14.15 2.58 19.40
CA ILE A 464 14.52 2.97 20.77
C ILE A 464 15.02 4.42 20.81
N ASP A 465 15.84 4.82 19.83
CA ASP A 465 16.40 6.17 19.78
C ASP A 465 15.30 7.22 19.60
N VAL A 466 14.36 6.94 18.69
CA VAL A 466 13.18 7.78 18.44
C VAL A 466 12.30 7.89 19.70
N TYR A 467 12.11 6.78 20.42
CA TYR A 467 11.36 6.73 21.68
C TYR A 467 12.04 7.58 22.76
N LEU A 468 13.36 7.46 22.92
CA LEU A 468 14.14 8.20 23.92
C LEU A 468 14.10 9.71 23.66
N VAL A 469 14.22 10.14 22.41
CA VAL A 469 14.10 11.57 22.04
C VAL A 469 12.71 12.09 22.38
N LYS A 470 11.66 11.35 22.02
CA LYS A 470 10.28 11.76 22.31
C LYS A 470 9.98 11.79 23.80
N LEU A 471 10.57 10.87 24.57
CA LEU A 471 10.45 10.82 26.02
C LEU A 471 11.15 12.00 26.70
N ALA A 472 12.33 12.38 26.21
CA ALA A 472 13.13 13.47 26.77
C ALA A 472 12.45 14.85 26.60
N ASP A 473 11.82 15.10 25.45
CA ASP A 473 10.98 16.28 25.25
C ASP A 473 9.84 15.97 24.25
N PRO A 474 8.60 15.72 24.73
CA PRO A 474 7.46 15.37 23.88
C PRO A 474 7.07 16.41 22.83
N LYS A 475 7.62 17.64 22.90
CA LYS A 475 7.38 18.71 21.93
C LYS A 475 8.28 18.60 20.69
N ILE A 476 9.37 17.83 20.76
CA ILE A 476 10.26 17.61 19.61
C ILE A 476 9.52 16.77 18.57
N LEU A 477 9.59 17.18 17.30
CA LEU A 477 9.08 16.38 16.20
C LEU A 477 9.99 15.16 16.01
N THR A 478 9.40 13.97 15.95
CA THR A 478 10.18 12.75 15.69
C THR A 478 9.64 11.95 14.52
N GLY A 479 10.55 11.29 13.79
CA GLY A 479 10.24 10.41 12.67
C GLY A 479 10.78 9.01 12.88
N PHE A 480 10.01 7.99 12.52
CA PHE A 480 10.51 6.62 12.45
C PHE A 480 10.91 6.29 11.02
N THR A 481 12.17 5.92 10.81
CA THR A 481 12.65 5.52 9.48
C THR A 481 12.56 4.02 9.33
N TRP A 482 11.93 3.57 8.25
CA TRP A 482 11.69 2.15 8.05
C TRP A 482 11.86 1.76 6.58
N ARG A 483 12.36 0.54 6.37
CA ARG A 483 12.35 -0.16 5.09
C ARG A 483 12.09 -1.64 5.27
N SER A 484 11.67 -2.27 4.19
CA SER A 484 11.54 -3.72 4.11
C SER A 484 12.91 -4.39 4.34
N TRP A 485 12.90 -5.51 5.09
CA TRP A 485 14.06 -6.40 5.29
C TRP A 485 15.26 -5.82 6.06
N GLU A 486 15.08 -4.73 6.79
CA GLU A 486 16.15 -4.06 7.56
C GLU A 486 16.88 -5.01 8.54
N LEU A 487 16.18 -5.93 9.21
CA LEU A 487 16.79 -6.79 10.23
C LEU A 487 17.58 -7.96 9.62
N SER A 488 17.09 -8.52 8.52
CA SER A 488 17.69 -9.70 7.88
C SER A 488 18.73 -9.38 6.83
N THR A 489 18.77 -8.15 6.30
CA THR A 489 19.68 -7.76 5.22
C THR A 489 20.56 -6.57 5.59
N THR A 490 21.60 -6.34 4.79
CA THR A 490 22.58 -5.25 5.00
C THR A 490 22.49 -4.16 3.94
N ASP A 491 21.92 -4.48 2.78
CA ASP A 491 21.78 -3.60 1.63
C ASP A 491 20.31 -3.24 1.39
N GLU A 492 20.07 -2.09 0.76
CA GLU A 492 18.74 -1.54 0.46
C GLU A 492 17.87 -2.47 -0.38
N ASP A 493 18.47 -3.15 -1.36
CA ASP A 493 17.81 -4.08 -2.28
C ASP A 493 17.51 -5.47 -1.66
N ALA A 494 17.82 -5.66 -0.37
CA ALA A 494 17.61 -6.89 0.38
C ALA A 494 18.29 -8.13 -0.27
N THR A 495 19.48 -7.95 -0.85
CA THR A 495 20.19 -9.00 -1.60
C THR A 495 21.24 -9.75 -0.79
N ILE A 496 21.78 -9.12 0.26
CA ILE A 496 22.88 -9.59 1.11
C ILE A 496 22.33 -9.84 2.53
N ALA A 497 22.27 -11.12 2.91
CA ALA A 497 21.82 -11.53 4.23
C ALA A 497 22.83 -11.12 5.31
N ARG A 498 22.34 -10.52 6.39
CA ARG A 498 23.10 -10.10 7.57
C ARG A 498 23.57 -11.28 8.41
N PHE A 499 22.76 -12.34 8.46
CA PHE A 499 23.02 -13.54 9.25
C PHE A 499 22.98 -14.80 8.38
N THR A 500 23.43 -15.92 8.96
CA THR A 500 23.35 -17.25 8.34
C THR A 500 22.57 -18.23 9.22
N GLY A 501 22.03 -19.30 8.62
CA GLY A 501 21.38 -20.39 9.34
C GLY A 501 20.12 -19.97 10.11
N ALA A 502 19.96 -20.46 11.34
CA ALA A 502 18.78 -20.23 12.16
C ALA A 502 18.57 -18.75 12.51
N LEU A 503 19.65 -17.99 12.70
CA LEU A 503 19.57 -16.55 12.98
C LEU A 503 19.01 -15.78 11.77
N ASN A 504 19.38 -16.17 10.55
CA ASN A 504 18.80 -15.58 9.35
C ASN A 504 17.29 -15.86 9.25
N ALA A 505 16.89 -17.11 9.51
CA ALA A 505 15.48 -17.48 9.49
C ALA A 505 14.67 -16.68 10.52
N LEU A 506 15.22 -16.49 11.74
CA LEU A 506 14.59 -15.67 12.77
C LEU A 506 14.50 -14.20 12.32
N ALA A 507 15.57 -13.62 11.79
CA ALA A 507 15.58 -12.24 11.30
C ALA A 507 14.54 -12.00 10.21
N ASN A 508 14.38 -12.93 9.27
CA ASN A 508 13.35 -12.86 8.22
C ASN A 508 11.92 -12.88 8.80
N VAL A 509 11.66 -13.69 9.83
CA VAL A 509 10.35 -13.69 10.51
C VAL A 509 10.11 -12.35 11.22
N LEU A 510 11.15 -11.82 11.88
CA LEU A 510 11.06 -10.52 12.53
C LEU A 510 10.81 -9.38 11.53
N ASP A 511 11.39 -9.43 10.33
CA ASP A 511 11.11 -8.45 9.28
C ASP A 511 9.66 -8.47 8.81
N ILE A 512 9.05 -9.66 8.67
CA ILE A 512 7.62 -9.77 8.32
C ILE A 512 6.74 -9.15 9.41
N LEU A 513 7.09 -9.41 10.68
CA LEU A 513 6.39 -8.79 11.80
C LEU A 513 6.58 -7.28 11.83
N ALA A 514 7.82 -6.80 11.66
CA ALA A 514 8.14 -5.38 11.60
C ALA A 514 7.41 -4.69 10.44
N PHE A 515 7.35 -5.33 9.27
CA PHE A 515 6.55 -4.87 8.12
C PHE A 515 5.08 -4.68 8.50
N GLY A 516 4.45 -5.71 9.08
CA GLY A 516 3.05 -5.62 9.48
C GLY A 516 2.79 -4.52 10.51
N LEU A 517 3.69 -4.36 11.48
CA LEU A 517 3.58 -3.35 12.54
C LEU A 517 3.85 -1.93 12.03
N ALA A 518 4.82 -1.74 11.14
CA ALA A 518 5.11 -0.45 10.51
C ALA A 518 3.97 -0.05 9.56
N ARG A 519 3.54 -0.97 8.68
CA ARG A 519 2.47 -0.74 7.69
C ARG A 519 1.12 -0.43 8.34
N SER A 520 0.85 -1.02 9.51
CA SER A 520 -0.35 -0.74 10.31
C SER A 520 -0.18 0.47 11.25
N LEU A 521 0.95 1.18 11.16
CA LEU A 521 1.31 2.37 11.93
C LEU A 521 1.34 2.13 13.45
N ILE A 522 1.47 0.86 13.89
CA ILE A 522 1.51 0.51 15.32
C ILE A 522 2.82 0.99 15.93
N ILE A 523 3.95 0.80 15.23
CA ILE A 523 5.26 1.26 15.71
C ILE A 523 5.28 2.79 15.88
N PRO A 524 5.00 3.61 14.84
CA PRO A 524 4.96 5.07 15.01
C PRO A 524 4.03 5.54 16.14
N LYS A 525 2.85 4.93 16.30
CA LYS A 525 1.91 5.26 17.39
C LYS A 525 2.46 4.90 18.77
N PHE A 526 3.20 3.80 18.89
CA PHE A 526 3.86 3.41 20.13
C PHE A 526 4.96 4.40 20.50
N LEU A 527 5.76 4.78 19.51
CA LEU A 527 6.88 5.72 19.67
C LEU A 527 6.44 7.16 19.94
N GLY A 528 5.20 7.50 19.62
CA GLY A 528 4.73 8.89 19.62
C GLY A 528 5.31 9.70 18.45
N SER A 529 5.77 9.03 17.39
CA SER A 529 6.34 9.66 16.20
C SER A 529 5.30 10.49 15.47
N ASP A 530 5.71 11.66 15.00
CA ASP A 530 4.88 12.57 14.20
C ASP A 530 4.88 12.18 12.72
N MET A 531 5.91 11.44 12.30
CA MET A 531 6.12 11.03 10.92
C MET A 531 6.69 9.61 10.82
N ILE A 532 6.45 8.97 9.68
CA ILE A 532 7.16 7.76 9.26
C ILE A 532 7.80 8.00 7.89
N PHE A 533 9.06 7.59 7.76
CA PHE A 533 9.78 7.58 6.50
C PHE A 533 9.74 6.19 5.90
N TYR A 534 9.32 6.11 4.64
CA TYR A 534 9.33 4.88 3.86
C TYR A 534 10.29 5.00 2.69
N HIS A 535 10.85 3.86 2.28
CA HIS A 535 11.45 3.80 0.96
C HIS A 535 10.41 4.19 -0.08
N VAL A 536 10.80 5.00 -1.07
CA VAL A 536 9.91 5.56 -2.10
C VAL A 536 9.03 4.51 -2.80
N ASN A 537 9.59 3.32 -3.05
CA ASN A 537 8.88 2.17 -3.63
C ASN A 537 7.73 1.62 -2.77
N ASP A 538 7.75 1.84 -1.46
CA ASP A 538 6.74 1.33 -0.53
C ASP A 538 5.59 2.35 -0.30
N ILE A 539 5.72 3.55 -0.87
CA ILE A 539 4.73 4.61 -0.71
C ILE A 539 3.56 4.41 -1.67
N SER A 540 2.33 4.58 -1.14
CA SER A 540 1.11 4.52 -1.93
C SER A 540 0.08 5.53 -1.42
N ARG A 541 -0.90 5.85 -2.27
CA ARG A 541 -2.03 6.71 -1.88
C ARG A 541 -2.78 6.16 -0.66
N TYR A 542 -2.94 4.84 -0.57
CA TYR A 542 -3.59 4.20 0.57
C TYR A 542 -2.81 4.41 1.87
N LEU A 543 -1.50 4.20 1.83
CA LEU A 543 -0.63 4.44 2.97
C LEU A 543 -0.68 5.90 3.41
N LYS A 544 -0.68 6.85 2.46
CA LYS A 544 -0.83 8.28 2.77
C LYS A 544 -2.14 8.58 3.50
N THR A 545 -3.27 8.09 2.97
CA THR A 545 -4.58 8.33 3.58
C THR A 545 -4.67 7.72 4.99
N ASP A 546 -4.12 6.52 5.16
CA ASP A 546 -4.09 5.83 6.45
C ASP A 546 -3.19 6.55 7.47
N ALA A 547 -2.02 7.02 7.05
CA ALA A 547 -1.14 7.85 7.88
C ALA A 547 -1.84 9.15 8.33
N ALA A 548 -2.47 9.86 7.40
CA ALA A 548 -3.22 11.08 7.70
C ALA A 548 -4.38 10.84 8.69
N ALA A 549 -5.13 9.74 8.54
CA ALA A 549 -6.19 9.36 9.46
C ALA A 549 -5.70 9.09 10.90
N ASN A 550 -4.40 8.80 11.05
CA ASN A 550 -3.75 8.52 12.32
C ASN A 550 -2.88 9.67 12.85
N ASN A 551 -3.04 10.88 12.29
CA ASN A 551 -2.23 12.06 12.61
C ASN A 551 -0.71 11.79 12.47
N ILE A 552 -0.33 10.95 11.50
CA ILE A 552 1.06 10.63 11.17
C ILE A 552 1.35 11.16 9.76
N TYR A 553 2.44 11.91 9.64
CA TYR A 553 2.93 12.37 8.34
C TYR A 553 3.72 11.26 7.66
N LEU A 554 3.79 11.31 6.34
CA LEU A 554 4.51 10.36 5.51
C LEU A 554 5.55 11.11 4.69
N ALA A 555 6.77 10.59 4.63
CA ALA A 555 7.82 11.09 3.76
C ALA A 555 8.56 9.95 3.06
N GLY A 556 9.08 10.22 1.86
CA GLY A 556 9.90 9.30 1.08
C GLY A 556 11.40 9.55 1.22
N TRP A 557 12.18 8.48 1.25
CA TRP A 557 13.64 8.53 1.16
C TRP A 557 14.15 7.34 0.31
N THR A 558 15.15 7.47 -0.54
CA THR A 558 15.65 8.70 -1.19
C THR A 558 15.26 8.63 -2.67
N SER A 559 14.63 9.68 -3.20
CA SER A 559 14.16 9.73 -4.58
C SER A 559 15.14 10.50 -5.46
N ASN A 560 15.84 9.82 -6.36
CA ASN A 560 16.74 10.44 -7.35
C ASN A 560 16.23 10.31 -8.79
N ASN A 561 14.97 9.88 -8.96
CA ASN A 561 14.33 9.73 -10.27
C ASN A 561 13.31 10.85 -10.49
N ALA A 562 13.52 11.69 -11.51
CA ALA A 562 12.64 12.81 -11.82
C ALA A 562 11.15 12.45 -11.96
N ALA A 563 10.83 11.30 -12.56
CA ALA A 563 9.44 10.87 -12.70
C ALA A 563 8.82 10.44 -11.36
N GLU A 564 9.62 9.83 -10.48
CA GLU A 564 9.22 9.47 -9.13
C GLU A 564 9.03 10.71 -8.25
N GLN A 565 9.95 11.67 -8.32
CA GLN A 565 9.88 12.95 -7.62
C GLN A 565 8.62 13.74 -8.01
N VAL A 566 8.32 13.84 -9.31
CA VAL A 566 7.09 14.46 -9.82
C VAL A 566 5.86 13.70 -9.32
N TRP A 567 5.89 12.37 -9.31
CA TRP A 567 4.76 11.58 -8.81
C TRP A 567 4.55 11.77 -7.29
N LEU A 568 5.60 11.77 -6.48
CA LEU A 568 5.54 12.01 -5.04
C LEU A 568 5.00 13.41 -4.73
N ARG A 569 5.51 14.44 -5.42
CA ARG A 569 5.10 15.83 -5.21
C ARG A 569 3.71 16.13 -5.76
N ASP A 570 3.48 15.87 -7.04
CA ASP A 570 2.33 16.40 -7.77
C ASP A 570 1.12 15.49 -7.67
N TYR A 571 1.33 14.17 -7.61
CA TYR A 571 0.22 13.20 -7.56
C TYR A 571 -0.08 12.73 -6.15
N LEU A 572 0.95 12.43 -5.35
CA LEU A 572 0.77 12.02 -3.97
C LEU A 572 0.81 13.17 -2.98
N ASN A 573 1.44 14.31 -3.27
CA ASN A 573 1.72 15.39 -2.31
C ASN A 573 2.30 14.82 -1.00
N VAL A 574 3.41 14.10 -1.15
CA VAL A 574 4.23 13.49 -0.10
C VAL A 574 5.63 14.10 -0.23
N PRO A 575 6.20 14.68 0.84
CA PRO A 575 7.57 15.19 0.80
C PRO A 575 8.58 14.05 0.67
N PHE A 576 9.74 14.37 0.11
CA PHE A 576 10.81 13.39 -0.05
C PHE A 576 12.21 13.99 0.11
N LEU A 577 13.16 13.12 0.38
CA LEU A 577 14.60 13.40 0.33
C LEU A 577 15.17 13.02 -1.04
N THR A 578 16.16 13.78 -1.52
CA THR A 578 16.93 13.51 -2.75
C THR A 578 18.40 13.90 -2.53
N ASP A 579 19.33 13.22 -3.19
CA ASP A 579 20.77 13.54 -3.06
C ASP A 579 21.12 14.88 -3.74
N ASP A 580 20.40 15.25 -4.81
CA ASP A 580 20.64 16.46 -5.60
C ASP A 580 19.33 17.23 -5.82
N VAL A 581 19.16 18.29 -5.04
CA VAL A 581 17.97 19.16 -5.08
C VAL A 581 17.90 19.93 -6.41
N SER A 582 19.03 20.24 -7.05
CA SER A 582 19.08 20.99 -8.31
C SER A 582 18.42 20.26 -9.47
N LEU A 583 18.36 18.92 -9.41
CA LEU A 583 17.77 18.06 -10.44
C LEU A 583 16.27 17.84 -10.26
N VAL A 584 15.67 18.32 -9.16
CA VAL A 584 14.24 18.17 -8.93
C VAL A 584 13.46 19.00 -9.95
N PRO A 585 12.60 18.39 -10.79
CA PRO A 585 11.88 19.11 -11.83
C PRO A 585 11.00 20.21 -11.23
N GLN A 586 11.18 21.48 -11.60
CA GLN A 586 10.41 22.59 -11.03
C GLN A 586 8.91 22.54 -11.36
#